data_AF-A0A165TMB9-F1
#
_entry.id   AF-A0A165TMB9-F1
#
_cell.length_a   1.000
_cell.length_b   1.000
_cell.length_c   1.000
_cell.angle_alpha   90.00
_cell.angle_beta   90.00
_cell.angle_gamma   90.00
#
_symmetry.space_group_name_H-M   'P 1'
#
loop_
_entity.id
_entity.type
_entity.pdbx_description
1 polymer ?
#
loop_
_entity_poly.entity_id
_entity_poly.type
_entity_poly.pdbx_seq_one_letter_code
_entity_poly.pdbx_strand_id
1 'polypeptide(L)'
;MGKLKFATGMSGPALLIWGAAMSLTVWAGDAVSADLAVATSDYYRGGVCYNFNLRHPEELHSEISVRVRDYFEEANTVVVSAQQSSIVQLRFDWALETRDWCGVAIGYMKDAVWDDEAVNRCLCFREYMREY
;
A
#
# COMPACT_ATOMS: atom_id res chain seq x y z
N MET A 1 19.25 72.75 -35.41
CA MET A 1 20.28 72.75 -36.46
C MET A 1 21.09 71.45 -36.36
N GLY A 2 21.35 70.77 -37.48
CA GLY A 2 22.31 69.65 -37.64
C GLY A 2 21.72 68.25 -37.39
N LYS A 3 21.26 67.47 -38.38
CA LYS A 3 21.94 66.71 -39.48
C LYS A 3 22.61 65.38 -39.07
N LEU A 4 22.13 64.33 -39.73
CA LEU A 4 22.60 62.94 -39.90
C LEU A 4 24.12 62.72 -40.05
N LYS A 5 24.59 61.51 -39.69
CA LYS A 5 25.38 60.57 -40.56
C LYS A 5 25.54 59.19 -39.87
N PHE A 6 25.03 58.08 -40.44
CA PHE A 6 25.67 57.06 -41.31
C PHE A 6 26.66 56.11 -40.59
N ALA A 7 26.26 54.84 -40.39
CA ALA A 7 26.72 53.61 -41.10
C ALA A 7 28.07 53.07 -40.56
N THR A 8 28.43 51.79 -40.47
CA THR A 8 28.17 50.60 -41.32
C THR A 8 28.82 49.38 -40.63
N GLY A 9 28.20 48.18 -40.74
CA GLY A 9 28.88 46.87 -40.82
C GLY A 9 29.51 46.29 -39.54
N MET A 10 29.65 44.98 -39.33
CA MET A 10 29.23 43.76 -40.04
C MET A 10 29.64 42.57 -39.15
N SER A 11 29.03 41.40 -39.37
CA SER A 11 29.52 40.04 -39.08
C SER A 11 29.45 39.47 -37.65
N GLY A 12 28.72 38.36 -37.53
CA GLY A 12 28.81 37.40 -36.43
C GLY A 12 27.52 36.58 -36.24
N PRO A 13 27.33 35.44 -36.93
CA PRO A 13 26.17 34.58 -36.75
C PRO A 13 26.41 33.47 -35.72
N ALA A 14 25.29 32.93 -35.22
CA ALA A 14 25.16 31.64 -34.53
C ALA A 14 25.65 31.64 -33.06
N LEU A 15 24.96 31.09 -32.06
CA LEU A 15 24.21 29.84 -32.00
C LEU A 15 23.15 29.91 -30.87
N LEU A 16 21.93 29.48 -31.21
CA LEU A 16 21.08 28.55 -30.44
C LEU A 16 21.13 28.62 -28.90
N ILE A 17 20.19 29.36 -28.30
CA ILE A 17 19.70 29.03 -26.94
C ILE A 17 18.39 28.27 -27.13
N TRP A 18 18.51 26.97 -27.41
CA TRP A 18 17.46 26.00 -27.12
C TRP A 18 17.62 25.58 -25.66
N GLY A 19 16.63 25.91 -24.84
CA GLY A 19 16.63 25.60 -23.41
C GLY A 19 15.22 25.33 -22.90
N ALA A 20 14.43 24.56 -23.65
CA ALA A 20 13.20 23.97 -23.12
C ALA A 20 13.61 22.74 -22.30
N ALA A 21 13.74 22.92 -20.99
CA ALA A 21 13.93 21.83 -20.04
C ALA A 21 12.66 20.96 -20.02
N MET A 22 12.66 19.88 -20.80
CA MET A 22 11.66 18.81 -20.70
C MET A 22 11.88 18.06 -19.39
N SER A 23 11.03 18.33 -18.41
CA SER A 23 10.90 17.53 -17.19
C SER A 23 10.33 16.16 -17.58
N LEU A 24 11.18 15.14 -17.62
CA LEU A 24 10.76 13.74 -17.64
C LEU A 24 10.48 13.33 -16.18
N THR A 25 9.23 13.43 -15.77
CA THR A 25 8.73 12.72 -14.59
C THR A 25 8.73 11.24 -14.93
N VAL A 26 9.78 10.51 -14.53
CA VAL A 26 9.74 9.06 -14.44
C VAL A 26 8.70 8.73 -13.38
N TRP A 27 7.51 8.32 -13.83
CA TRP A 27 6.63 7.49 -13.04
C TRP A 27 7.37 6.17 -12.80
N ALA A 28 7.83 5.97 -11.57
CA ALA A 28 8.13 4.64 -11.08
C ALA A 28 6.79 3.91 -11.03
N GLY A 29 6.48 3.13 -12.07
CA GLY A 29 5.36 2.21 -12.02
C GLY A 29 5.61 1.21 -10.91
N ASP A 30 4.68 1.11 -9.97
CA ASP A 30 4.69 0.09 -8.93
C ASP A 30 4.83 -1.29 -9.59
N ALA A 31 5.96 -1.95 -9.36
CA ALA A 31 6.13 -3.35 -9.68
C ALA A 31 5.29 -4.16 -8.69
N VAL A 32 3.99 -4.26 -8.94
CA VAL A 32 3.12 -5.14 -8.16
C VAL A 32 3.34 -6.57 -8.64
N SER A 33 4.02 -7.37 -7.83
CA SER A 33 4.10 -8.83 -7.99
C SER A 33 2.72 -9.45 -7.76
N ALA A 34 1.86 -9.39 -8.79
CA ALA A 34 0.52 -9.98 -8.77
C ALA A 34 0.53 -11.50 -8.52
N ASP A 35 1.66 -12.16 -8.79
CA ASP A 35 1.80 -13.62 -8.66
C ASP A 35 1.80 -14.10 -7.19
N LEU A 36 2.27 -13.26 -6.25
CA LEU A 36 2.21 -13.57 -4.82
C LEU A 36 0.82 -13.26 -4.22
N ALA A 37 0.08 -12.32 -4.80
CA ALA A 37 -1.24 -11.92 -4.31
C ALA A 37 -2.35 -12.97 -4.57
N VAL A 38 -2.26 -13.72 -5.67
CA VAL A 38 -3.24 -14.76 -6.01
C VAL A 38 -2.98 -16.05 -5.23
N ALA A 39 -1.71 -16.46 -5.09
CA ALA A 39 -1.35 -17.61 -4.26
C ALA A 39 -1.67 -17.40 -2.77
N THR A 40 -1.80 -16.14 -2.33
CA THR A 40 -2.08 -15.80 -0.93
C THR A 40 -3.56 -15.70 -0.60
N SER A 41 -4.43 -15.27 -1.52
CA SER A 41 -5.88 -15.27 -1.25
C SER A 41 -6.45 -16.69 -1.09
N ASP A 42 -6.02 -17.66 -1.91
CA ASP A 42 -6.40 -19.07 -1.73
C ASP A 42 -5.79 -19.67 -0.46
N TYR A 43 -4.55 -19.30 -0.12
CA TYR A 43 -3.93 -19.69 1.15
C TYR A 43 -4.70 -19.15 2.36
N TYR A 44 -5.16 -17.90 2.28
CA TYR A 44 -5.83 -17.25 3.41
C TYR A 44 -7.30 -17.66 3.53
N ARG A 45 -8.03 -17.70 2.42
CA ARG A 45 -9.45 -18.10 2.41
C ARG A 45 -9.62 -19.62 2.56
N GLY A 46 -8.77 -20.41 1.91
CA GLY A 46 -8.84 -21.87 1.89
C GLY A 46 -8.13 -22.56 3.07
N GLY A 47 -7.17 -21.89 3.71
CA GLY A 47 -6.38 -22.44 4.82
C GLY A 47 -6.76 -21.87 6.18
N VAL A 48 -6.37 -20.63 6.45
CA VAL A 48 -6.43 -20.06 7.82
C VAL A 48 -7.85 -19.83 8.33
N CYS A 49 -8.82 -19.56 7.44
CA CYS A 49 -10.23 -19.44 7.83
C CYS A 49 -10.88 -20.74 8.31
N TYR A 50 -10.31 -21.91 7.99
CA TYR A 50 -10.85 -23.22 8.38
C TYR A 50 -10.10 -23.83 9.57
N ASN A 51 -8.89 -23.36 9.86
CA ASN A 51 -8.10 -23.81 10.99
C ASN A 51 -7.25 -22.66 11.54
N PHE A 52 -7.74 -22.02 12.60
CA PHE A 52 -6.99 -20.95 13.28
C PHE A 52 -5.74 -21.47 14.04
N ASN A 53 -5.57 -22.77 14.19
CA ASN A 53 -4.35 -23.36 14.75
C ASN A 53 -3.34 -23.78 13.66
N LEU A 54 -3.56 -23.37 12.40
CA LEU A 54 -2.61 -23.64 11.33
C LEU A 54 -1.27 -22.98 11.65
N ARG A 55 -0.22 -23.79 11.75
CA ARG A 55 1.13 -23.28 11.99
C ARG A 55 1.73 -22.74 10.71
N HIS A 56 2.34 -21.56 10.82
CA HIS A 56 3.15 -21.00 9.74
C HIS A 56 4.62 -21.41 9.87
N PRO A 57 5.29 -21.78 8.76
CA PRO A 57 6.74 -21.93 8.73
C PRO A 57 7.45 -20.65 9.22
N GLU A 58 8.51 -20.81 10.01
CA GLU A 58 9.22 -19.69 10.65
C GLU A 58 9.77 -18.69 9.62
N GLU A 59 10.20 -19.17 8.44
CA GLU A 59 10.67 -18.34 7.34
C GLU A 59 9.62 -17.35 6.82
N LEU A 60 8.33 -17.62 7.02
CA LEU A 60 7.23 -16.74 6.62
C LEU A 60 6.82 -15.74 7.70
N HIS A 61 7.29 -15.89 8.94
CA HIS A 61 6.84 -15.05 10.06
C HIS A 61 7.15 -13.57 9.82
N SER A 62 8.31 -13.27 9.23
CA SER A 62 8.70 -11.88 8.93
C SER A 62 7.76 -11.22 7.92
N GLU A 63 7.43 -11.92 6.83
CA GLU A 63 6.54 -11.43 5.78
C GLU A 63 5.09 -11.30 6.30
N ILE A 64 4.61 -12.29 7.05
CA ILE A 64 3.27 -12.28 7.64
C ILE A 64 3.15 -11.14 8.68
N SER A 65 4.20 -10.89 9.47
CA SER A 65 4.20 -9.78 10.45
C SER A 65 4.01 -8.41 9.78
N VAL A 66 4.61 -8.21 8.61
CA VAL A 66 4.38 -6.99 7.81
C VAL A 66 2.92 -6.92 7.37
N ARG A 67 2.37 -8.01 6.82
CA ARG A 67 0.97 -8.05 6.37
C ARG A 67 -0.03 -7.83 7.49
N VAL A 68 0.19 -8.41 8.67
CA VAL A 68 -0.67 -8.20 9.84
C VAL A 68 -0.75 -6.71 10.21
N ARG A 69 0.37 -5.99 10.13
CA ARG A 69 0.40 -4.54 10.36
C ARG A 69 -0.33 -3.77 9.25
N ASP A 70 -0.13 -4.14 8.00
CA ASP A 70 -0.80 -3.50 6.87
C ASP A 70 -2.33 -3.71 6.95
N TYR A 71 -2.77 -4.91 7.33
CA TYR A 71 -4.18 -5.25 7.49
C TYR A 71 -4.83 -4.54 8.68
N PHE A 72 -4.08 -4.34 9.77
CA PHE A 72 -4.52 -3.50 10.88
C PHE A 72 -4.80 -2.07 10.41
N GLU A 73 -3.88 -1.44 9.68
CA GLU A 73 -4.05 -0.06 9.19
C GLU A 73 -5.17 0.04 8.14
N GLU A 74 -5.28 -0.95 7.24
CA GLU A 74 -6.37 -1.08 6.26
C GLU A 74 -7.73 -1.09 6.98
N ALA A 75 -7.90 -2.00 7.95
CA ALA A 75 -9.13 -2.15 8.71
C ALA A 75 -9.44 -0.94 9.59
N ASN A 76 -8.42 -0.37 10.24
CA ASN A 76 -8.57 0.84 11.05
C ASN A 76 -9.06 2.02 10.20
N THR A 77 -8.53 2.18 8.98
CA THR A 77 -9.00 3.20 8.04
C THR A 77 -10.48 3.02 7.70
N VAL A 78 -10.91 1.79 7.43
CA VAL A 78 -12.32 1.47 7.16
C VAL A 78 -13.20 1.84 8.36
N VAL A 79 -12.83 1.42 9.57
CA VAL A 79 -13.59 1.71 10.80
C VAL A 79 -13.69 3.21 11.07
N VAL A 80 -12.59 3.96 10.92
CA VAL A 80 -12.59 5.42 11.12
C VAL A 80 -13.42 6.12 10.03
N SER A 81 -13.34 5.66 8.78
CA SER A 81 -14.08 6.26 7.66
C SER A 81 -15.61 6.11 7.79
N ALA A 82 -16.08 5.07 8.50
CA ALA A 82 -17.50 4.85 8.77
C ALA A 82 -18.15 5.99 9.58
N GLN A 83 -17.35 6.86 10.23
CA GLN A 83 -17.84 8.07 10.89
C GLN A 83 -18.19 9.19 9.89
N GLN A 84 -17.64 9.13 8.67
CA GLN A 84 -17.72 10.21 7.67
C GLN A 84 -18.58 9.82 6.46
N SER A 85 -18.81 8.53 6.23
CA SER A 85 -19.59 8.03 5.10
C SER A 85 -20.38 6.77 5.46
N SER A 86 -21.45 6.51 4.71
CA SER A 86 -22.22 5.28 4.85
C SER A 86 -21.41 4.09 4.32
N ILE A 87 -21.20 3.10 5.18
CA ILE A 87 -20.55 1.83 4.86
C ILE A 87 -21.56 0.68 4.97
N VAL A 88 -21.34 -0.40 4.21
CA VAL A 88 -22.08 -1.66 4.39
C VAL A 88 -21.82 -2.19 5.81
N GLN A 89 -22.89 -2.47 6.56
CA GLN A 89 -22.76 -2.92 7.96
C GLN A 89 -21.84 -4.13 8.11
N LEU A 90 -22.00 -5.14 7.24
CA LEU A 90 -21.15 -6.33 7.26
C LEU A 90 -19.67 -6.01 7.02
N ARG A 91 -19.37 -5.09 6.10
CA ARG A 91 -17.99 -4.64 5.87
C ARG A 91 -17.41 -3.96 7.10
N PHE A 92 -18.21 -3.14 7.78
CA PHE A 92 -17.80 -2.49 9.02
C PHE A 92 -17.54 -3.50 10.15
N ASP A 93 -18.44 -4.48 10.34
CA ASP A 93 -18.29 -5.52 11.34
C ASP A 93 -17.00 -6.33 11.10
N TRP A 94 -16.74 -6.74 9.86
CA TRP A 94 -15.50 -7.44 9.52
C TRP A 94 -14.25 -6.57 9.65
N ALA A 95 -14.35 -5.26 9.40
CA ALA A 95 -13.25 -4.34 9.65
C ALA A 95 -12.93 -4.21 11.14
N LEU A 96 -13.94 -4.22 12.03
CA LEU A 96 -13.71 -4.26 13.47
C LEU A 96 -12.99 -5.54 13.88
N GLU A 97 -13.50 -6.70 13.46
CA GLU A 97 -12.87 -7.99 13.77
C GLU A 97 -11.43 -8.07 13.23
N THR A 98 -11.21 -7.61 12.00
CA THR A 98 -9.86 -7.57 11.40
C THR A 98 -8.93 -6.69 12.23
N ARG A 99 -9.34 -5.45 12.53
CA ARG A 99 -8.52 -4.52 13.31
C ARG A 99 -8.18 -5.09 14.69
N ASP A 100 -9.16 -5.67 15.37
CA ASP A 100 -8.97 -6.15 16.73
C ASP A 100 -8.04 -7.38 16.77
N TRP A 101 -8.24 -8.38 15.89
CA TRP A 101 -7.37 -9.56 15.83
C TRP A 101 -5.96 -9.27 15.30
N CYS A 102 -5.83 -8.41 14.29
CA CYS A 102 -4.50 -7.95 13.87
C CYS A 102 -3.80 -7.16 14.99
N GLY A 103 -4.55 -6.37 15.77
CA GLY A 103 -4.03 -5.67 16.95
C GLY A 103 -3.51 -6.62 18.04
N VAL A 104 -4.25 -7.70 18.32
CA VAL A 104 -3.81 -8.76 19.25
C VAL A 104 -2.54 -9.44 18.75
N ALA A 105 -2.50 -9.82 17.47
CA ALA A 105 -1.32 -10.44 16.86
C ALA A 105 -0.08 -9.53 16.93
N ILE A 106 -0.23 -8.23 16.62
CA ILE A 106 0.84 -7.24 16.79
C ILE A 106 1.29 -7.15 18.26
N GLY A 107 0.35 -7.23 19.20
CA GLY A 107 0.64 -7.28 20.63
C GLY A 107 1.59 -8.42 20.98
N TYR A 108 1.26 -9.65 20.58
CA TYR A 108 2.12 -10.82 20.81
C TYR A 108 3.50 -10.67 20.14
N MET A 109 3.56 -10.18 18.91
CA MET A 109 4.82 -10.00 18.19
C MET A 109 5.74 -8.97 18.86
N LYS A 110 5.19 -7.94 19.53
CA LYS A 110 5.99 -6.98 20.32
C LYS A 110 6.71 -7.65 21.49
N ASP A 111 6.12 -8.71 22.05
CA ASP A 111 6.70 -9.54 23.10
C ASP A 111 7.51 -10.73 22.54
N ALA A 112 7.81 -10.72 21.23
CA ALA A 112 8.49 -11.80 20.51
C ALA A 112 7.77 -13.16 20.61
N VAL A 113 6.46 -13.15 20.81
CA VAL A 113 5.60 -14.34 20.83
C VAL A 113 4.87 -14.46 19.49
N TRP A 114 4.86 -15.66 18.93
CA TRP A 114 4.04 -16.00 17.76
C TRP A 114 2.78 -16.72 18.20
N ASP A 115 1.63 -16.07 18.03
CA ASP A 115 0.32 -16.66 18.30
C ASP A 115 -0.38 -16.98 16.99
N ASP A 116 -0.35 -18.25 16.58
CA ASP A 116 -0.94 -18.71 15.31
C ASP A 116 -2.44 -18.38 15.24
N GLU A 117 -3.16 -18.45 16.36
CA GLU A 117 -4.60 -18.16 16.39
C GLU A 117 -4.90 -16.69 16.04
N ALA A 118 -4.23 -15.75 16.70
CA ALA A 118 -4.40 -14.34 16.44
C ALA A 118 -3.97 -13.97 15.01
N VAL A 119 -2.84 -14.52 14.55
CA VAL A 119 -2.36 -14.31 13.18
C VAL A 119 -3.36 -14.85 12.16
N ASN A 120 -3.83 -16.08 12.32
CA ASN A 120 -4.77 -16.71 11.39
C ASN A 120 -6.13 -15.99 11.34
N ARG A 121 -6.65 -15.53 12.49
CA ARG A 121 -7.88 -14.73 12.54
C ARG A 121 -7.73 -13.38 11.84
N CYS A 122 -6.62 -12.68 12.09
CA CYS A 122 -6.30 -11.43 11.38
C CYS A 122 -6.29 -11.61 9.85
N LEU A 123 -5.55 -12.61 9.37
CA LEU A 123 -5.43 -12.92 7.96
C LEU A 123 -6.77 -13.32 7.33
N CYS A 124 -7.55 -14.15 8.04
CA CYS A 124 -8.85 -14.60 7.58
C CYS A 124 -9.89 -13.46 7.50
N PHE A 125 -10.06 -12.71 8.59
CA PHE A 125 -11.13 -11.71 8.68
C PHE A 125 -10.93 -10.54 7.74
N ARG A 126 -9.67 -10.25 7.40
CA ARG A 126 -9.34 -9.30 6.34
C ARG A 126 -9.93 -9.69 4.99
N GLU A 127 -9.97 -10.97 4.65
CA GLU A 127 -10.57 -11.43 3.39
C GLU A 127 -12.09 -11.21 3.39
N TYR A 128 -12.77 -11.47 4.51
CA TYR A 128 -14.19 -11.14 4.65
C TYR A 128 -14.44 -9.63 4.57
N MET A 129 -13.61 -8.82 5.22
CA MET A 129 -13.70 -7.35 5.13
C MET A 129 -13.62 -6.87 3.67
N ARG A 130 -12.87 -7.54 2.78
CA ARG A 130 -12.77 -7.16 1.36
C ARG A 130 -13.89 -7.69 0.48
N GLU A 131 -14.60 -8.73 0.91
CA GLU A 131 -15.70 -9.33 0.16
C GLU A 131 -16.98 -8.48 0.20
N TYR A 132 -17.16 -7.68 1.26
CA TYR A 132 -18.31 -6.79 1.47
C TYR A 132 -17.98 -5.30 1.23
#